data_AF-A0A1H7SEU4-F1
#
_entry.id   AF-A0A1H7SEU4-F1
#
_cell.length_a   1.000
_cell.length_b   1.000
_cell.length_c   1.000
_cell.angle_alpha   90.00
_cell.angle_beta   90.00
_cell.angle_gamma   90.00
#
_symmetry.space_group_name_H-M   'P 1'
#
loop_
_entity.id
_entity.type
_entity.pdbx_description
1 polymer ?
#
loop_
_entity_poly.entity_id
_entity_poly.type
_entity_poly.pdbx_seq_one_letter_code
_entity_poly.pdbx_strand_id
1 'polypeptide(L)'
;MLKLWDFCFMDENKDLGRYLQKKLRDKGIEDKAVADALNISSRSVRNIYPLKDIYTDRFAKFCVLLNEDLFLQYYGQSEPLKSILNREKVALEQEVARLRELDEEKERLISFLKEELEEKKSSIKNLQSELLSKVDEILNLLKSK
;
A
#
# COMPACT_ATOMS: atom_id res chain seq x y z
N MET A 1 20.05 51.95 -9.95
CA MET A 1 21.08 50.95 -10.28
C MET A 1 20.73 49.67 -9.52
N LEU A 2 19.86 48.84 -10.10
CA LEU A 2 19.34 47.62 -9.46
C LEU A 2 20.41 46.53 -9.55
N LYS A 3 20.79 45.96 -8.41
CA LYS A 3 21.79 44.90 -8.32
C LYS A 3 21.22 43.61 -8.93
N LEU A 4 21.91 43.12 -9.96
CA LEU A 4 21.74 41.84 -10.66
C LEU A 4 22.04 40.63 -9.75
N TRP A 5 21.38 40.50 -8.60
CA TRP A 5 21.63 39.42 -7.63
C TRP A 5 20.39 38.57 -7.32
N ASP A 6 19.29 38.74 -8.06
CA ASP A 6 18.04 37.98 -7.85
C ASP A 6 17.89 36.75 -8.76
N PHE A 7 18.99 36.16 -9.25
CA PHE A 7 18.91 35.04 -10.20
C PHE A 7 19.76 33.83 -9.80
N CYS A 8 19.55 33.28 -8.60
CA CYS A 8 20.02 31.93 -8.26
C CYS A 8 19.28 31.30 -7.06
N PHE A 9 17.95 31.44 -6.98
CA PHE A 9 17.16 30.35 -6.38
C PHE A 9 16.95 29.30 -7.48
N MET A 10 18.01 28.54 -7.79
CA MET A 10 17.87 27.31 -8.57
C MET A 10 17.07 26.33 -7.70
N ASP A 11 15.80 26.20 -8.05
CA ASP A 11 14.88 25.15 -7.62
C ASP A 11 15.63 23.81 -7.60
N GLU A 12 16.09 23.36 -6.42
CA GLU A 12 17.01 22.22 -6.25
C GLU A 12 16.44 20.91 -6.80
N ASN A 13 15.15 20.89 -7.12
CA ASN A 13 14.40 19.76 -7.68
C ASN A 13 14.17 19.84 -9.20
N LYS A 14 14.71 20.83 -9.92
CA LYS A 14 14.52 20.93 -11.39
C LYS A 14 15.57 20.17 -12.21
N ASP A 15 16.75 19.93 -11.66
CA ASP A 15 17.83 19.26 -12.37
C ASP A 15 18.01 17.84 -11.83
N LEU A 16 17.66 16.82 -12.63
CA LEU A 16 17.70 15.41 -12.22
C LEU A 16 19.09 14.99 -11.74
N GLY A 17 20.14 15.46 -12.40
CA GLY A 17 21.53 15.18 -12.02
C GLY A 17 21.89 15.67 -10.63
N ARG A 18 21.37 16.83 -10.20
CA ARG A 18 21.61 17.37 -8.85
C ARG A 18 20.83 16.61 -7.80
N TYR A 19 19.59 16.26 -8.10
CA TYR A 19 18.77 15.39 -7.24
C TYR A 19 19.48 14.05 -6.97
N LEU A 20 20.00 13.41 -8.01
CA LEU A 20 20.76 12.17 -7.89
C LEU A 20 22.07 12.36 -7.11
N GLN A 21 22.80 13.46 -7.37
CA GLN A 21 24.02 13.75 -6.65
C GLN A 21 23.78 13.86 -5.14
N LYS A 22 22.70 14.54 -4.74
CA LYS A 22 22.31 14.68 -3.33
C LYS A 22 22.02 13.30 -2.72
N LYS A 23 21.18 12.50 -3.38
CA LYS A 23 20.85 11.13 -2.94
C LYS A 23 22.07 10.22 -2.76
N LEU A 24 23.01 10.27 -3.71
CA LEU A 24 24.25 9.50 -3.62
C LEU A 24 25.11 9.92 -2.43
N ARG A 25 25.26 11.24 -2.22
CA ARG A 25 26.02 11.78 -1.09
C ARG A 25 25.38 11.45 0.25
N ASP A 26 24.06 11.54 0.35
CA ASP A 26 23.32 11.20 1.57
C ASP A 26 23.52 9.73 1.97
N LYS A 27 23.75 8.84 0.99
CA LYS A 27 24.11 7.43 1.21
C LYS A 27 25.60 7.14 1.29
N GLY A 28 26.46 8.16 1.21
CA GLY A 28 27.91 8.00 1.21
C GLY A 28 28.46 7.25 -0.01
N ILE A 29 27.74 7.24 -1.14
CA ILE A 29 28.18 6.56 -2.36
C ILE A 29 29.17 7.46 -3.11
N GLU A 30 30.38 6.95 -3.31
CA GLU A 30 31.45 7.68 -3.99
C GLU A 30 31.32 7.67 -5.52
N ASP A 31 31.87 8.69 -6.19
CA ASP A 31 31.91 8.80 -7.65
C ASP A 31 32.48 7.55 -8.34
N LYS A 32 33.40 6.83 -7.67
CA LYS A 32 33.95 5.57 -8.20
C LYS A 32 32.88 4.48 -8.34
N ALA A 33 32.08 4.27 -7.30
CA ALA A 33 31.00 3.28 -7.33
C ALA A 33 29.93 3.65 -8.37
N VAL A 34 29.66 4.95 -8.53
CA VAL A 34 28.76 5.45 -9.59
C VAL A 34 29.34 5.17 -10.98
N ALA A 35 30.64 5.40 -11.18
CA ALA A 35 31.33 5.14 -12.44
C ALA A 35 31.24 3.66 -12.83
N ASP A 36 31.52 2.78 -11.87
CA ASP A 36 31.47 1.33 -12.03
C ASP A 36 30.04 0.87 -12.38
N ALA A 37 29.03 1.36 -11.65
CA ALA A 37 27.62 1.03 -11.90
C ALA A 37 27.13 1.52 -13.27
N LEU A 38 27.58 2.71 -13.71
CA LEU A 38 27.19 3.28 -14.99
C LEU A 38 28.02 2.76 -16.17
N ASN A 39 29.13 2.06 -15.91
CA ASN A 39 30.13 1.65 -16.90
C ASN A 39 30.71 2.85 -17.67
N ILE A 40 31.16 3.86 -16.94
CA ILE A 40 31.78 5.08 -17.48
C ILE A 40 33.08 5.40 -16.73
N SER A 41 33.88 6.32 -17.26
CA SER A 41 35.06 6.80 -16.54
C SER A 41 34.65 7.61 -15.30
N SER A 42 35.40 7.47 -14.19
CA SER A 42 35.12 8.24 -12.96
C SER A 42 35.18 9.76 -13.18
N ARG A 43 35.96 10.23 -14.15
CA ARG A 43 36.01 11.66 -14.54
C ARG A 43 34.70 12.11 -15.18
N SER A 44 34.00 11.22 -15.88
CA SER A 44 32.74 11.51 -16.58
C SER A 44 31.54 11.60 -15.64
N VAL A 45 31.61 11.04 -14.43
CA VAL A 45 30.51 11.08 -13.44
C VAL A 45 30.12 12.52 -13.11
N ARG A 46 31.10 13.41 -12.95
CA ARG A 46 30.84 14.84 -12.66
C ARG A 46 30.06 15.56 -13.74
N ASN A 47 30.12 15.07 -14.98
CA ASN A 47 29.37 15.64 -16.11
C ASN A 47 27.88 15.27 -16.07
N ILE A 48 27.49 14.30 -15.23
CA ILE A 48 26.08 13.88 -15.07
C ILE A 48 25.33 14.80 -14.11
N TYR A 49 25.99 15.26 -13.04
CA TYR A 49 25.36 16.08 -12.01
C TYR A 49 24.74 17.41 -12.46
N PRO A 50 25.28 18.13 -13.46
CA PRO A 50 24.63 19.33 -13.98
C PRO A 50 23.52 19.03 -15.01
N LEU A 51 23.29 17.77 -15.39
CA LEU A 51 22.28 17.44 -16.39
C LEU A 51 20.87 17.63 -15.82
N LYS A 52 20.02 18.29 -16.60
CA LYS A 52 18.59 18.44 -16.30
C LYS A 52 17.84 17.13 -16.40
N ASP A 53 18.26 16.30 -17.35
CA ASP A 53 17.65 15.02 -17.65
C ASP A 53 18.73 13.99 -18.00
N ILE A 54 18.43 12.72 -17.77
CA ILE A 54 19.35 11.60 -17.93
C ILE A 54 18.61 10.49 -18.65
N TYR A 55 19.27 9.85 -19.61
CA TYR A 55 18.71 8.70 -20.32
C TYR A 55 18.22 7.61 -19.36
N THR A 56 17.08 7.02 -19.71
CA THR A 56 16.36 6.06 -18.87
C THR A 56 17.22 4.86 -18.45
N ASP A 57 18.14 4.41 -19.30
CA ASP A 57 19.06 3.31 -18.99
C ASP A 57 20.00 3.65 -17.82
N ARG A 58 20.54 4.87 -17.81
CA ARG A 58 21.38 5.36 -16.72
C ARG A 58 20.56 5.66 -15.48
N PHE A 59 19.36 6.22 -15.64
CA PHE A 59 18.46 6.47 -14.54
C PHE A 59 18.07 5.16 -13.81
N ALA A 60 17.75 4.10 -14.55
CA ALA A 60 17.48 2.79 -13.98
C ALA A 60 18.68 2.23 -13.18
N LYS A 61 19.90 2.43 -13.68
CA LYS A 61 21.12 2.05 -12.95
C LYS A 61 21.28 2.85 -11.64
N PHE A 62 20.86 4.11 -11.60
CA PHE A 62 20.81 4.86 -10.34
C PHE A 62 19.76 4.29 -9.37
N CYS A 63 18.58 3.88 -9.85
CA CYS A 63 17.58 3.20 -9.01
C CYS A 63 18.16 1.93 -8.38
N VAL A 64 18.88 1.13 -9.16
CA VAL A 64 19.56 -0.08 -8.67
C VAL A 64 20.66 0.27 -7.67
N LEU A 65 21.55 1.21 -8.01
CA LEU A 65 22.67 1.61 -7.16
C LEU A 65 22.21 2.17 -5.80
N LEU A 66 21.13 2.96 -5.81
CA LEU A 66 20.55 3.54 -4.60
C LEU A 66 19.58 2.57 -3.91
N ASN A 67 19.20 1.46 -4.54
CA ASN A 67 18.14 0.56 -4.08
C ASN A 67 16.86 1.33 -3.70
N GLU A 68 16.44 2.24 -4.59
CA GLU A 68 15.28 3.12 -4.40
C GLU A 68 14.51 3.28 -5.70
N ASP A 69 13.19 3.41 -5.60
CA ASP A 69 12.37 3.92 -6.70
C ASP A 69 12.52 5.43 -6.78
N LEU A 70 13.46 5.88 -7.62
CA LEU A 70 13.71 7.30 -7.87
C LEU A 70 12.68 7.90 -8.82
N PHE A 71 11.98 7.08 -9.61
CA PHE A 71 11.03 7.55 -10.61
C PHE A 71 9.82 8.20 -9.92
N LEU A 72 9.19 7.48 -9.00
CA LEU A 72 8.06 8.02 -8.23
C LEU A 72 8.49 9.16 -7.30
N GLN A 73 9.70 9.11 -6.74
CA GLN A 73 10.18 10.15 -5.84
C GLN A 73 10.43 11.48 -6.56
N TYR A 74 11.01 11.45 -7.76
CA TYR A 74 11.33 12.65 -8.52
C TYR A 74 10.14 13.11 -9.38
N TYR A 75 9.60 12.23 -10.21
CA TYR A 75 8.53 12.58 -11.16
C TYR A 75 7.13 12.50 -10.55
N GLY A 76 6.92 11.68 -9.52
CA GLY A 76 5.60 11.56 -8.86
C GLY A 76 5.18 12.83 -8.12
N GLN A 77 6.09 13.77 -7.88
CA GLN A 77 5.79 15.09 -7.33
C GLN A 77 5.53 16.17 -8.40
N SER A 78 5.70 15.82 -9.67
CA SER A 78 5.57 16.74 -10.81
C SER A 78 4.28 16.45 -11.60
N GLU A 79 3.67 17.50 -12.15
CA GLU A 79 2.54 17.32 -13.09
C GLU A 79 3.05 16.78 -14.45
N PRO A 80 2.25 15.99 -15.18
CA PRO A 80 0.87 15.56 -14.87
C PRO A 80 0.78 14.31 -13.97
N LEU A 81 1.91 13.68 -13.64
CA LEU A 81 1.93 12.39 -12.94
C LEU A 81 1.37 12.48 -11.52
N LYS A 82 1.67 13.57 -10.81
CA LYS A 82 1.15 13.83 -9.47
C LYS A 82 -0.37 13.76 -9.40
N SER A 83 -1.07 14.42 -10.32
CA SER A 83 -2.54 14.43 -10.32
C SER A 83 -3.14 13.08 -10.69
N ILE A 84 -2.51 12.32 -11.58
CA ILE A 84 -2.92 10.94 -11.91
C ILE A 84 -2.76 10.03 -10.69
N LEU A 85 -1.57 10.02 -10.08
CA LEU A 85 -1.27 9.20 -8.90
C LEU A 85 -2.22 9.53 -7.73
N ASN A 86 -2.52 10.81 -7.51
CA ASN A 86 -3.46 11.21 -6.46
C ASN A 86 -4.88 10.73 -6.73
N ARG A 87 -5.35 10.76 -7.99
CA ARG A 87 -6.68 10.25 -8.34
C ARG A 87 -6.79 8.75 -8.11
N GLU A 88 -5.79 7.99 -8.56
CA GLU A 88 -5.73 6.54 -8.35
C GLU A 88 -5.69 6.21 -6.86
N LYS A 89 -4.88 6.95 -6.09
CA LYS A 89 -4.82 6.81 -4.64
C LYS A 89 -6.19 7.03 -3.99
N VAL A 90 -6.88 8.12 -4.33
CA VAL A 90 -8.22 8.41 -3.78
C VAL A 90 -9.22 7.33 -4.16
N ALA A 91 -9.20 6.82 -5.40
CA ALA A 91 -10.07 5.74 -5.83
C ALA A 91 -9.82 4.44 -5.03
N LEU A 92 -8.55 4.10 -4.79
CA LEU A 92 -8.17 2.97 -3.96
C LEU A 92 -8.58 3.15 -2.50
N GLU A 93 -8.40 4.35 -1.94
CA GLU A 93 -8.83 4.66 -0.57
C GLU A 93 -10.35 4.52 -0.40
N GLN A 94 -11.13 4.95 -1.39
CA GLN A 94 -12.58 4.78 -1.42
C GLN A 94 -12.99 3.31 -1.51
N GLU A 95 -12.34 2.52 -2.36
CA GLU A 95 -12.65 1.10 -2.48
C GLU A 95 -12.29 0.33 -1.20
N VAL A 96 -11.17 0.68 -0.56
CA VAL A 96 -10.81 0.10 0.75
C VAL A 96 -11.84 0.45 1.82
N ALA A 97 -12.33 1.69 1.86
CA ALA A 97 -13.38 2.10 2.79
C ALA A 97 -14.66 1.30 2.56
N ARG A 98 -15.11 1.19 1.30
CA ARG A 98 -16.29 0.41 0.90
C ARG A 98 -16.18 -1.07 1.30
N LEU A 99 -15.00 -1.67 1.08
CA LEU A 99 -14.76 -3.06 1.43
C LEU A 99 -14.79 -3.30 2.95
N ARG A 100 -14.27 -2.35 3.74
CA ARG A 100 -14.34 -2.42 5.22
C ARG A 100 -15.77 -2.35 5.72
N GLU A 101 -16.58 -1.43 5.19
CA GLU A 101 -18.00 -1.33 5.56
C GLU A 101 -18.75 -2.63 5.26
N LEU A 102 -18.50 -3.23 4.09
CA LEU A 102 -19.11 -4.51 3.70
C LEU A 102 -18.66 -5.67 4.60
N ASP A 103 -17.41 -5.66 5.04
CA ASP A 103 -16.87 -6.68 5.96
C ASP A 103 -17.52 -6.58 7.34
N GLU A 104 -17.65 -5.36 7.87
CA GLU A 104 -18.35 -5.11 9.13
C GLU A 104 -19.83 -5.52 9.07
N GLU A 105 -20.52 -5.25 7.97
CA GLU A 105 -21.91 -5.67 7.77
C GLU A 105 -22.03 -7.20 7.76
N LYS A 106 -21.11 -7.89 7.07
CA LYS A 106 -21.08 -9.35 7.02
C LYS A 106 -20.79 -9.97 8.38
N GLU A 107 -19.88 -9.41 9.15
CA GLU A 107 -19.58 -9.90 10.51
C GLU A 107 -20.80 -9.75 11.44
N ARG A 108 -21.54 -8.64 11.34
CA ARG A 108 -22.81 -8.48 12.08
C ARG A 108 -23.83 -9.53 11.69
N LEU A 109 -23.98 -9.78 10.39
CA LEU A 109 -24.90 -10.80 9.88
C LEU A 109 -24.49 -12.21 10.35
N ILE A 110 -23.19 -12.53 10.33
CA ILE A 110 -22.67 -13.80 10.82
C ILE A 110 -22.96 -13.96 12.32
N SER A 111 -22.77 -12.92 13.12
CA SER A 111 -23.08 -12.96 14.56
C SER A 111 -24.56 -13.22 14.79
N PHE A 112 -25.44 -12.48 14.11
CA PHE A 112 -26.88 -12.67 14.19
C PHE A 112 -27.32 -14.09 13.83
N LEU A 113 -26.82 -14.63 12.70
CA LEU A 113 -27.15 -15.98 12.26
C LEU A 113 -26.63 -17.07 13.22
N LYS A 114 -25.49 -16.83 13.89
CA LYS A 114 -24.98 -17.73 14.93
C LYS A 114 -25.89 -17.75 16.16
N GLU A 115 -26.38 -16.59 16.58
CA GLU A 115 -27.32 -16.47 17.70
C GLU A 115 -28.64 -17.20 17.41
N GLU A 116 -29.25 -16.93 16.25
CA GLU A 116 -30.47 -17.64 15.84
C GLU A 116 -30.26 -19.16 15.77
N LEU A 117 -29.10 -19.60 15.25
CA LEU A 117 -28.78 -21.02 15.17
C LEU A 117 -28.72 -21.67 16.56
N GLU A 118 -28.13 -21.02 17.55
CA GLU A 118 -28.07 -21.53 18.93
C GLU A 118 -29.46 -21.54 19.60
N GLU A 119 -30.28 -20.52 19.37
CA GLU A 119 -31.67 -20.51 19.84
C GLU A 119 -32.48 -21.68 19.25
N LYS A 120 -32.38 -21.92 17.94
CA LYS A 120 -33.06 -23.04 17.30
C LYS A 120 -32.56 -24.39 17.81
N LYS A 121 -31.24 -24.56 18.01
CA LYS A 121 -30.67 -25.78 18.60
C LYS A 121 -31.21 -26.04 20.00
N SER A 122 -31.29 -25.02 20.85
CA SER A 122 -31.82 -25.15 22.21
C SER A 122 -33.30 -25.54 22.20
N SER A 123 -34.09 -24.93 21.33
CA SER A 123 -35.52 -25.25 21.14
C SER A 123 -35.72 -26.71 20.70
N ILE A 124 -34.93 -27.18 19.73
CA ILE A 124 -34.96 -28.58 19.29
C ILE A 124 -34.65 -29.53 20.45
N LYS A 125 -33.63 -29.22 21.25
CA LYS A 125 -33.25 -30.03 22.40
C LYS A 125 -34.37 -30.12 23.44
N ASN A 126 -35.05 -29.00 23.72
CA ASN A 126 -36.19 -28.97 24.64
C ASN A 126 -37.34 -29.84 24.11
N LEU A 127 -37.72 -29.66 22.85
CA LEU A 127 -38.77 -30.47 22.20
C LEU A 127 -38.45 -31.96 22.19
N GLN A 128 -37.18 -32.33 21.97
CA GLN A 128 -36.73 -33.73 22.06
C GLN A 128 -36.89 -34.29 23.47
N SER A 129 -36.58 -33.51 24.51
CA SER A 129 -36.73 -33.93 25.90
C SER A 129 -38.21 -34.09 26.30
N GLU A 130 -39.07 -33.18 25.87
CA GLU A 130 -40.53 -33.26 26.09
C GLU A 130 -41.12 -34.49 25.39
N LEU A 131 -40.70 -34.75 24.16
CA LEU A 131 -41.13 -35.93 23.40
C LEU A 131 -40.72 -37.22 24.12
N LEU A 132 -39.48 -37.32 24.60
CA LEU A 132 -39.02 -38.49 25.37
C LEU A 132 -39.84 -38.71 26.64
N SER A 133 -40.10 -37.64 27.40
CA SER A 133 -40.97 -37.72 28.60
C SER A 133 -42.37 -38.24 28.26
N LYS A 134 -42.95 -37.76 27.16
CA LYS A 134 -44.28 -38.22 26.71
C LYS A 134 -44.28 -39.66 26.26
N VAL A 135 -43.22 -40.12 25.60
CA VAL A 135 -43.06 -41.54 25.23
C VAL A 135 -42.98 -42.40 26.49
N ASP A 136 -42.21 -41.99 27.50
CA ASP A 136 -42.11 -42.73 28.77
C ASP A 136 -43.45 -42.79 29.52
N GLU A 137 -44.21 -41.69 29.57
CA GLU A 137 -45.57 -41.65 30.12
C GLU A 137 -46.48 -42.68 29.43
N ILE A 138 -46.48 -42.73 28.10
CA ILE A 138 -47.28 -43.67 27.31
C ILE A 138 -46.86 -45.12 27.59
N LEU A 139 -45.56 -45.40 27.61
CA LEU A 139 -45.04 -46.74 27.89
C LEU A 139 -45.45 -47.23 29.28
N ASN A 140 -45.45 -46.35 30.28
CA ASN A 140 -45.90 -46.69 31.64
C ASN A 140 -47.40 -46.99 31.69
N LEU A 141 -48.22 -46.20 31.00
CA LEU A 141 -49.66 -46.46 30.89
C LEU A 141 -49.95 -47.81 30.23
N LEU A 142 -49.22 -48.15 29.16
CA LEU A 142 -49.36 -49.44 28.47
C LEU A 142 -48.94 -50.63 29.33
N LYS A 143 -47.94 -50.49 30.20
CA LYS A 143 -47.51 -51.55 31.14
C LYS A 143 -48.47 -51.77 32.31
N SER A 144 -49.28 -50.77 32.64
CA SER A 144 -50.24 -50.82 33.76
C SER A 144 -51.60 -51.42 33.40
N LYS A 145 -51.80 -51.81 32.14
CA LYS A 145 -53.00 -52.49 31.62
C LYS A 145 -52.72 -53.98 31.40
#